data_AF-A0A6G1RYI9-F1
#
_entry.id   AF-A0A6G1RYI9-F1
#
_cell.length_a   1.000
_cell.length_b   1.000
_cell.length_c   1.000
_cell.angle_alpha   90.00
_cell.angle_beta   90.00
_cell.angle_gamma   90.00
#
_symmetry.space_group_name_H-M   'P 1'
#
loop_
_entity.id
_entity.type
_entity.pdbx_description
1 polymer ?
#
loop_
_entity_poly.entity_id
_entity_poly.type
_entity_poly.pdbx_seq_one_letter_code
_entity_poly.pdbx_strand_id
1 'polypeptide(L)'
;PQHYTYLKEFRTEQCPLFVQHKCTQHRPYTCFHWHFVNQRRRRSIRRRDGTFNYSPDIYCTKYDETTGICPEGDECPFLHRTTGDTERRYHLRYYKTGICIHETDSKGNCTKNGVHCAFAHGPHDLRSPVYDIRELQAMEALQNGQTTSEGGIEGQSAVAASHAMIEKILSEEPRWQDTTYVLGN
;
A
#
# COMPACT_ATOMS: atom_id res chain seq x y z
N PRO A 1 -1.45 10.87 -13.87
CA PRO A 1 -0.28 10.26 -14.57
C PRO A 1 0.69 9.57 -13.60
N GLN A 2 1.16 10.27 -12.56
CA GLN A 2 2.17 9.75 -11.62
C GLN A 2 1.70 8.54 -10.80
N HIS A 3 0.44 8.54 -10.31
CA HIS A 3 -0.08 7.43 -9.49
C HIS A 3 -0.07 6.09 -10.22
N TYR A 4 -0.41 6.09 -11.51
CA TYR A 4 -0.43 4.86 -12.31
C TYR A 4 0.96 4.24 -12.40
N THR A 5 2.00 5.05 -12.65
CA THR A 5 3.40 4.61 -12.68
C THR A 5 3.81 3.99 -11.34
N TYR A 6 3.49 4.62 -10.21
CA TYR A 6 3.79 4.04 -8.90
C TYR A 6 3.06 2.72 -8.65
N LEU A 7 1.75 2.67 -8.93
CA LEU A 7 0.96 1.45 -8.77
C LEU A 7 1.49 0.30 -9.65
N LYS A 8 1.93 0.61 -10.87
CA LYS A 8 2.37 -0.37 -11.86
C LYS A 8 3.82 -0.81 -11.70
N GLU A 9 4.74 0.12 -11.39
CA GLU A 9 6.19 -0.07 -11.64
C GLU A 9 7.07 0.16 -10.39
N PHE A 10 6.54 0.79 -9.33
CA PHE A 10 7.36 1.04 -8.14
C PHE A 10 7.80 -0.27 -7.51
N ARG A 11 9.13 -0.45 -7.47
CA ARG A 11 9.82 -1.63 -6.91
C ARG A 11 9.41 -2.96 -7.54
N THR A 12 8.94 -2.97 -8.78
CA THR A 12 8.60 -4.23 -9.47
C THR A 12 9.80 -4.80 -10.23
N GLU A 13 10.64 -3.94 -10.79
CA GLU A 13 11.82 -4.30 -11.60
C GLU A 13 13.15 -4.05 -10.88
N GLN A 14 14.18 -4.84 -11.21
CA GLN A 14 15.52 -4.71 -10.67
C GLN A 14 16.20 -3.46 -11.21
N CYS A 15 16.97 -2.75 -10.37
CA CYS A 15 17.71 -1.58 -10.82
C CYS A 15 18.90 -1.99 -11.72
N PRO A 16 18.91 -1.62 -13.02
CA PRO A 16 20.00 -1.97 -13.93
C PRO A 16 21.30 -1.22 -13.63
N LEU A 17 21.23 -0.09 -12.93
CA LEU A 17 22.40 0.65 -12.48
C LEU A 17 22.99 0.06 -11.21
N PHE A 18 22.17 -0.55 -10.34
CA PHE A 18 22.65 -1.16 -9.10
C PHE A 18 23.51 -2.39 -9.40
N VAL A 19 23.08 -3.23 -10.35
CA VAL A 19 23.86 -4.41 -10.79
C VAL A 19 25.21 -4.03 -11.40
N GLN A 20 25.38 -2.78 -11.84
CA GLN A 20 26.65 -2.23 -12.33
C GLN A 20 27.41 -1.42 -11.28
N HIS A 21 26.93 -1.37 -10.03
CA HIS A 21 27.44 -0.51 -8.95
C HIS A 21 27.44 1.01 -9.28
N LYS A 22 26.53 1.44 -10.15
CA LYS A 22 26.38 2.84 -10.62
C LYS A 22 25.14 3.56 -10.09
N CYS A 23 24.29 2.88 -9.33
CA CYS A 23 23.08 3.51 -8.78
C CYS A 23 23.44 4.51 -7.69
N THR A 24 23.20 5.80 -7.95
CA THR A 24 23.40 6.89 -6.97
C THR A 24 22.27 7.02 -5.97
N GLN A 25 21.17 6.28 -6.16
CA GLN A 25 19.97 6.29 -5.31
C GLN A 25 19.92 5.10 -4.33
N HIS A 26 21.05 4.44 -4.08
CA HIS A 26 21.16 3.35 -3.10
C HIS A 26 21.23 3.88 -1.66
N ARG A 27 21.95 4.98 -1.43
CA ARG A 27 22.19 5.55 -0.09
C ARG A 27 22.15 7.08 -0.16
N PRO A 28 21.10 7.74 0.38
CA PRO A 28 19.88 7.13 0.92
C PRO A 28 19.09 6.37 -0.15
N TYR A 29 18.37 5.31 0.25
CA TYR A 29 17.64 4.46 -0.68
C TYR A 29 16.40 5.16 -1.23
N THR A 30 16.58 5.83 -2.36
CA THR A 30 15.57 6.59 -3.09
C THR A 30 15.37 6.06 -4.51
N CYS A 31 15.87 4.85 -4.80
CA CYS A 31 15.70 4.24 -6.11
C CYS A 31 14.25 3.78 -6.28
N PHE A 32 13.73 3.98 -7.48
CA PHE A 32 12.40 3.53 -7.88
C PHE A 32 12.34 2.00 -8.10
N HIS A 33 13.47 1.40 -8.41
CA HIS A 33 13.66 -0.02 -8.67
C HIS A 33 14.21 -0.75 -7.44
N TRP A 34 13.99 -2.05 -7.34
CA TRP A 34 14.54 -2.85 -6.24
C TRP A 34 16.02 -3.18 -6.47
N HIS A 35 16.81 -3.24 -5.39
CA HIS A 35 18.22 -3.62 -5.42
C HIS A 35 18.42 -5.06 -4.92
N PHE A 36 17.70 -5.42 -3.86
CA PHE A 36 17.67 -6.76 -3.29
C PHE A 36 16.28 -7.39 -3.45
N VAL A 37 16.23 -8.71 -3.52
CA VAL A 37 14.98 -9.46 -3.82
C VAL A 37 13.89 -9.20 -2.77
N ASN A 38 14.24 -9.07 -1.50
CA ASN A 38 13.28 -8.73 -0.44
C ASN A 38 12.65 -7.33 -0.56
N GLN A 39 13.22 -6.45 -1.38
CA GLN A 39 12.66 -5.14 -1.71
C GLN A 39 11.71 -5.18 -2.92
N ARG A 40 11.66 -6.30 -3.64
CA ARG A 40 10.79 -6.48 -4.81
C ARG A 40 9.34 -6.55 -4.36
N ARG A 41 8.50 -5.72 -4.98
CA ARG A 41 7.05 -5.70 -4.84
C ARG A 41 6.40 -6.38 -6.04
N ARG A 42 5.42 -7.25 -5.80
CA ARG A 42 4.49 -7.68 -6.85
C ARG A 42 3.47 -6.59 -7.15
N ARG A 43 3.11 -6.43 -8.43
CA ARG A 43 2.05 -5.49 -8.83
C ARG A 43 0.68 -6.03 -8.39
N SER A 44 -0.06 -5.24 -7.61
CA SER A 44 -1.48 -5.53 -7.36
C SER A 44 -2.33 -5.35 -8.61
N ILE A 45 -3.21 -6.30 -8.88
CA ILE A 45 -4.08 -6.38 -10.05
C ILE A 45 -5.48 -6.75 -9.57
N ARG A 46 -6.48 -5.96 -9.96
CA ARG A 46 -7.89 -6.36 -9.88
C ARG A 46 -8.23 -7.15 -11.14
N ARG A 47 -8.51 -8.44 -10.99
CA ARG A 47 -8.90 -9.35 -12.06
C ARG A 47 -10.29 -8.99 -12.60
N ARG A 48 -10.66 -9.59 -13.74
CA ARG A 48 -11.97 -9.36 -14.40
C ARG A 48 -13.15 -9.80 -13.53
N ASP A 49 -12.96 -10.82 -12.70
CA ASP A 49 -13.94 -11.29 -11.72
C ASP A 49 -14.10 -10.35 -10.51
N GLY A 50 -13.31 -9.27 -10.45
CA GLY A 50 -13.36 -8.28 -9.38
C GLY A 50 -12.50 -8.62 -8.14
N THR A 51 -11.82 -9.77 -8.13
CA THR A 51 -10.89 -10.15 -7.05
C THR A 51 -9.49 -9.57 -7.26
N PHE A 52 -8.73 -9.38 -6.18
CA PHE A 52 -7.30 -9.09 -6.29
C PHE A 52 -6.46 -10.35 -6.54
N ASN A 53 -5.31 -10.17 -7.20
CA ASN A 53 -4.32 -11.24 -7.36
C ASN A 53 -3.69 -11.69 -6.05
N TYR A 54 -3.51 -10.78 -5.10
CA TYR A 54 -3.18 -11.08 -3.72
C TYR A 54 -3.97 -10.18 -2.77
N SER A 55 -4.21 -10.65 -1.55
CA SER A 55 -4.94 -9.90 -0.52
C SER A 55 -4.20 -8.61 -0.14
N PRO A 56 -4.90 -7.47 0.02
CA PRO A 56 -4.30 -6.27 0.61
C PRO A 56 -4.05 -6.39 2.13
N ASP A 57 -4.62 -7.40 2.78
CA ASP A 57 -4.74 -7.45 4.24
C ASP A 57 -4.08 -8.65 4.90
N ILE A 58 -4.18 -9.82 4.28
CA ILE A 58 -3.75 -11.08 4.88
C ILE A 58 -2.32 -11.37 4.46
N TYR A 59 -1.39 -11.23 5.42
CA TYR A 59 0.03 -11.53 5.20
C TYR A 59 0.29 -13.02 5.00
N CYS A 60 1.18 -13.34 4.07
CA CYS A 60 1.70 -14.67 3.82
C CYS A 60 2.64 -15.09 4.96
N THR A 61 2.42 -16.26 5.53
CA THR A 61 3.28 -16.83 6.58
C THR A 61 4.49 -17.59 6.03
N LYS A 62 4.53 -17.83 4.72
CA LYS A 62 5.60 -18.58 4.03
C LYS A 62 6.61 -17.70 3.31
N TYR A 63 6.36 -16.38 3.23
CA TYR A 63 7.28 -15.44 2.64
C TYR A 63 8.44 -15.19 3.60
N ASP A 64 9.66 -15.44 3.15
CA ASP A 64 10.87 -15.15 3.90
C ASP A 64 11.26 -13.68 3.70
N GLU A 65 11.10 -12.87 4.74
CA GLU A 65 11.40 -11.43 4.72
C GLU A 65 12.90 -11.13 4.53
N THR A 66 13.78 -12.09 4.86
CA THR A 66 15.23 -11.94 4.71
C THR A 66 15.64 -12.16 3.25
N THR A 67 15.19 -13.27 2.65
CA THR A 67 15.58 -13.63 1.28
C THR A 67 14.69 -13.02 0.20
N GLY A 68 13.45 -12.67 0.54
CA GLY A 68 12.44 -12.17 -0.38
C GLY A 68 11.74 -13.26 -1.19
N ILE A 69 11.80 -14.51 -0.75
CA ILE A 69 11.32 -15.67 -1.49
C ILE A 69 10.04 -16.22 -0.85
N CYS A 70 9.06 -16.53 -1.68
CA CYS A 70 7.87 -17.30 -1.32
C CYS A 70 7.79 -18.54 -2.22
N PRO A 71 7.48 -19.74 -1.68
CA PRO A 71 7.29 -20.95 -2.49
C PRO A 71 6.22 -20.81 -3.57
N GLU A 72 5.22 -19.97 -3.34
CA GLU A 72 4.11 -19.69 -4.29
C GLU A 72 4.43 -18.52 -5.24
N GLY A 73 5.58 -17.85 -5.06
CA GLY A 73 6.08 -16.80 -5.95
C GLY A 73 5.06 -15.69 -6.23
N ASP A 74 4.91 -15.34 -7.50
CA ASP A 74 4.00 -14.28 -7.94
C ASP A 74 2.51 -14.67 -7.84
N GLU A 75 2.20 -15.96 -7.80
CA GLU A 75 0.84 -16.48 -7.71
C GLU A 75 0.33 -16.58 -6.26
N CYS A 76 1.15 -16.30 -5.25
CA CYS A 76 0.74 -16.34 -3.85
C CYS A 76 -0.45 -15.38 -3.61
N PRO A 77 -1.60 -15.85 -3.11
CA PRO A 77 -2.79 -15.01 -2.93
C PRO A 77 -2.72 -14.12 -1.69
N PHE A 78 -1.63 -14.19 -0.92
CA PHE A 78 -1.43 -13.46 0.32
C PHE A 78 -0.39 -12.34 0.14
N LEU A 79 -0.46 -11.34 1.00
CA LEU A 79 0.43 -10.18 1.02
C LEU A 79 1.83 -10.57 1.48
N HIS A 80 2.89 -10.18 0.77
CA HIS A 80 4.26 -10.37 1.24
C HIS A 80 4.76 -9.15 2.01
N ARG A 81 5.36 -9.38 3.19
CA ARG A 81 6.02 -8.31 3.96
C ARG A 81 7.39 -7.98 3.38
N THR A 82 7.37 -7.41 2.19
CA THR A 82 8.56 -6.86 1.51
C THR A 82 9.21 -5.75 2.34
N THR A 83 10.46 -5.40 2.05
CA THR A 83 11.18 -4.33 2.75
C THR A 83 10.39 -3.02 2.72
N GLY A 84 10.09 -2.48 3.91
CA GLY A 84 9.23 -1.32 4.07
C GLY A 84 7.76 -1.58 3.73
N ASP A 85 7.28 -2.81 3.69
CA ASP A 85 5.87 -3.15 3.43
C ASP A 85 5.31 -2.53 2.12
N THR A 86 6.10 -2.62 1.05
CA THR A 86 5.77 -1.95 -0.21
C THR A 86 4.58 -2.57 -0.94
N GLU A 87 4.35 -3.88 -0.84
CA GLU A 87 3.18 -4.52 -1.45
C GLU A 87 1.85 -3.95 -0.93
N ARG A 88 1.75 -3.68 0.39
CA ARG A 88 0.55 -3.12 1.01
C ARG A 88 0.43 -1.64 0.72
N ARG A 89 1.48 -0.87 1.01
CA ARG A 89 1.48 0.59 0.86
C ARG A 89 1.18 1.04 -0.57
N TYR A 90 1.64 0.28 -1.55
CA TYR A 90 1.40 0.55 -2.97
C TYR A 90 0.30 -0.32 -3.58
N HIS A 91 -0.54 -0.94 -2.75
CA HIS A 91 -1.69 -1.71 -3.24
C HIS A 91 -2.75 -0.78 -3.85
N LEU A 92 -3.47 -1.27 -4.87
CA LEU A 92 -4.67 -0.62 -5.42
C LEU A 92 -5.73 -0.29 -4.37
N ARG A 93 -5.68 -0.93 -3.19
CA ARG A 93 -6.60 -0.68 -2.07
C ARG A 93 -6.20 0.52 -1.20
N TYR A 94 -4.91 0.86 -1.11
CA TYR A 94 -4.39 1.79 -0.07
C TYR A 94 -3.51 2.94 -0.56
N TYR A 95 -2.76 2.77 -1.64
CA TYR A 95 -1.84 3.81 -2.11
C TYR A 95 -2.58 5.14 -2.26
N LYS A 96 -2.16 6.23 -1.63
CA LYS A 96 -2.76 7.56 -1.77
C LYS A 96 -4.27 7.62 -1.46
N THR A 97 -4.82 6.71 -0.66
CA THR A 97 -6.25 6.74 -0.26
C THR A 97 -6.48 7.43 1.09
N GLY A 98 -5.41 7.79 1.80
CA GLY A 98 -5.44 8.55 3.04
C GLY A 98 -4.42 9.67 3.03
N ILE A 99 -4.71 10.74 3.77
CA ILE A 99 -3.83 11.91 3.90
C ILE A 99 -2.63 11.56 4.80
N CYS A 100 -1.44 12.02 4.40
CA CYS A 100 -0.25 11.86 5.22
C CYS A 100 -0.31 12.80 6.42
N ILE A 101 0.01 12.29 7.61
CA ILE A 101 0.13 13.11 8.83
C ILE A 101 1.39 13.98 8.86
N HIS A 102 2.36 13.70 7.99
CA HIS A 102 3.63 14.42 7.93
C HIS A 102 3.56 15.54 6.90
N GLU A 103 4.18 16.67 7.23
CA GLU A 103 4.30 17.81 6.32
C GLU A 103 5.21 17.49 5.12
N THR A 104 5.11 18.34 4.10
CA THR A 104 6.01 18.34 2.95
C THR A 104 7.14 19.36 3.12
N ASP A 105 8.31 19.05 2.58
CA ASP A 105 9.40 20.01 2.43
C ASP A 105 9.09 21.09 1.37
N SER A 106 10.00 22.04 1.19
CA SER A 106 9.87 23.12 0.19
C SER A 106 9.84 22.64 -1.27
N LYS A 107 10.17 21.37 -1.51
CA LYS A 107 10.12 20.72 -2.83
C LYS A 107 8.85 19.88 -3.00
N GLY A 108 7.95 19.85 -2.01
CA GLY A 108 6.71 19.08 -2.03
C GLY A 108 6.87 17.60 -1.66
N ASN A 109 8.01 17.17 -1.12
CA ASN A 109 8.24 15.78 -0.70
C ASN A 109 7.90 15.59 0.77
N CYS A 110 7.40 14.42 1.15
CA CYS A 110 7.18 14.08 2.55
C CYS A 110 8.47 14.23 3.37
N THR A 111 8.43 14.96 4.48
CA THR A 111 9.58 15.12 5.39
C THR A 111 10.06 13.80 6.02
N LYS A 112 9.16 12.83 6.19
CA LYS A 112 9.47 11.51 6.77
C LYS A 112 9.81 10.44 5.72
N ASN A 113 9.03 10.37 4.63
CA ASN A 113 9.09 9.28 3.65
C ASN A 113 9.61 9.70 2.27
N GLY A 114 9.98 10.97 2.11
CA GLY A 114 10.49 11.54 0.87
C GLY A 114 9.49 11.51 -0.28
N VAL A 115 10.03 11.52 -1.50
CA VAL A 115 9.28 11.55 -2.77
C VAL A 115 8.42 10.29 -2.99
N HIS A 116 8.73 9.19 -2.28
CA HIS A 116 8.03 7.91 -2.35
C HIS A 116 7.06 7.72 -1.18
N CYS A 117 6.49 8.80 -0.64
CA CYS A 117 5.43 8.67 0.35
C CYS A 117 4.19 8.03 -0.29
N ALA A 118 3.67 6.98 0.34
CA ALA A 118 2.49 6.27 -0.12
C ALA A 118 1.17 6.93 0.32
N PHE A 119 1.21 7.94 1.19
CA PHE A 119 0.05 8.73 1.61
C PHE A 119 -0.06 10.03 0.82
N ALA A 120 -1.27 10.57 0.72
CA ALA A 120 -1.55 11.76 -0.07
C ALA A 120 -1.14 13.04 0.68
N HIS A 121 -0.44 13.95 0.02
CA HIS A 121 -0.08 15.27 0.59
C HIS A 121 -1.03 16.36 0.11
N GLY A 122 -2.31 16.17 0.45
CA GLY A 122 -3.41 17.08 0.11
C GLY A 122 -4.49 16.42 -0.77
N PRO A 123 -5.68 17.03 -0.88
CA PRO A 123 -6.81 16.43 -1.61
C PRO A 123 -6.52 16.15 -3.08
N HIS A 124 -5.64 16.94 -3.71
CA HIS A 124 -5.25 16.78 -5.11
C HIS A 124 -4.38 15.53 -5.36
N ASP A 125 -3.74 14.99 -4.33
CA ASP A 125 -2.93 13.76 -4.38
C ASP A 125 -3.73 12.53 -3.87
N LEU A 126 -4.95 12.74 -3.37
CA LEU A 126 -5.82 11.69 -2.87
C LEU A 126 -6.49 10.94 -4.01
N ARG A 127 -6.62 9.62 -3.88
CA ARG A 127 -7.37 8.77 -4.81
C ARG A 127 -8.43 7.96 -4.09
N SER A 128 -9.46 7.56 -4.84
CA SER A 128 -10.42 6.57 -4.35
C SER A 128 -9.76 5.18 -4.23
N PRO A 129 -10.02 4.45 -3.13
CA PRO A 129 -9.61 3.05 -3.01
C PRO A 129 -10.29 2.19 -4.08
N VAL A 130 -9.58 1.15 -4.52
CA VAL A 130 -10.17 0.07 -5.31
C VAL A 130 -10.45 -1.07 -4.34
N TYR A 131 -11.66 -1.61 -4.40
CA TYR A 131 -12.12 -2.67 -3.51
C TYR A 131 -12.14 -4.03 -4.21
N ASP A 132 -11.88 -5.07 -3.43
CA ASP A 132 -12.16 -6.45 -3.84
C ASP A 132 -13.67 -6.67 -3.88
N ILE A 133 -14.17 -7.45 -4.83
CA ILE A 133 -15.61 -7.76 -4.93
C ILE A 133 -16.18 -8.35 -3.62
N ARG A 134 -15.39 -9.14 -2.89
CA ARG A 134 -15.78 -9.73 -1.61
C ARG A 134 -15.94 -8.68 -0.50
N GLU A 135 -15.09 -7.65 -0.51
CA GLU A 135 -15.17 -6.53 0.45
C GLU A 135 -16.43 -5.71 0.19
N LEU A 136 -16.73 -5.42 -1.09
CA LEU A 136 -17.95 -4.70 -1.47
C LEU A 136 -19.22 -5.45 -1.04
N GLN A 137 -19.29 -6.76 -1.31
CA GLN A 137 -20.43 -7.58 -0.90
C GLN A 137 -20.61 -7.63 0.62
N ALA A 138 -19.51 -7.72 1.38
CA ALA A 138 -19.56 -7.70 2.84
C ALA A 138 -20.08 -6.36 3.37
N MET A 139 -19.63 -5.24 2.78
CA MET A 139 -20.12 -3.90 3.14
C MET A 139 -21.61 -3.72 2.82
N GLU A 140 -22.07 -4.19 1.65
CA GLU A 140 -23.48 -4.16 1.26
C GLU A 140 -24.36 -5.00 2.20
N ALA A 141 -23.90 -6.19 2.60
CA ALA A 141 -24.63 -7.05 3.53
C ALA A 141 -24.81 -6.40 4.92
N LEU A 142 -23.79 -5.71 5.42
CA LEU A 142 -23.87 -4.98 6.70
C LEU A 142 -24.85 -3.80 6.61
N GLN A 143 -24.85 -3.07 5.48
CA GLN A 143 -25.76 -1.95 5.26
C GLN A 143 -27.23 -2.40 5.16
N ASN A 144 -27.48 -3.54 4.51
CA ASN A 144 -28.82 -4.11 4.38
C ASN A 144 -29.31 -4.77 5.68
N GLY A 145 -28.41 -5.21 6.56
CA GLY A 145 -28.74 -5.75 7.88
C GLY A 145 -29.08 -4.69 8.95
N GLN A 146 -28.87 -3.41 8.67
CA GLN A 146 -29.14 -2.29 9.58
C GLN A 146 -30.50 -1.58 9.35
N THR A 147 -31.36 -2.07 8.45
CA THR A 147 -32.64 -1.42 8.13
C THR A 147 -33.77 -1.65 9.16
N THR A 148 -33.47 -1.87 10.44
CA THR A 148 -34.48 -1.99 11.53
C THR A 148 -34.15 -1.16 12.78
N SER A 149 -33.66 0.06 12.62
CA SER A 149 -33.80 1.07 13.69
C SER A 149 -34.01 2.45 13.07
N GLU A 150 -35.15 3.04 13.40
CA GLU A 150 -35.68 4.30 12.91
C GLU A 150 -34.71 5.48 13.07
N GLY A 151 -34.71 6.40 12.10
CA GLY A 151 -34.30 7.78 12.30
C GLY A 151 -33.12 8.29 11.48
N GLY A 152 -33.39 8.75 10.26
CA GLY A 152 -32.92 10.04 9.74
C GLY A 152 -31.41 10.32 9.53
N ILE A 153 -31.12 10.61 8.25
CA ILE A 153 -30.15 11.59 7.72
C ILE A 153 -28.71 11.08 7.40
N GLU A 154 -28.44 11.12 6.09
CA GLU A 154 -27.15 11.25 5.38
C GLU A 154 -26.25 10.01 5.15
N GLY A 155 -26.17 9.63 3.87
CA GLY A 155 -25.28 8.61 3.28
C GLY A 155 -23.78 8.97 3.30
N GLN A 156 -23.27 9.45 4.43
CA GLN A 156 -21.83 9.67 4.68
C GLN A 156 -21.19 8.52 5.48
N SER A 157 -21.99 7.56 5.95
CA SER A 157 -21.57 6.51 6.89
C SER A 157 -20.55 5.51 6.33
N ALA A 158 -20.69 5.08 5.07
CA ALA A 158 -19.78 4.08 4.49
C ALA A 158 -18.36 4.63 4.24
N VAL A 159 -18.24 5.91 3.88
CA VAL A 159 -16.95 6.59 3.70
C VAL A 159 -16.30 6.83 5.06
N ALA A 160 -17.07 7.26 6.06
CA ALA A 160 -16.61 7.45 7.43
C ALA A 160 -16.16 6.14 8.08
N ALA A 161 -16.85 5.02 7.85
CA ALA A 161 -16.45 3.71 8.35
C ALA A 161 -15.12 3.23 7.75
N SER A 162 -14.87 3.50 6.46
CA SER A 162 -13.58 3.21 5.83
C SER A 162 -12.46 4.10 6.36
N HIS A 163 -12.74 5.38 6.64
CA HIS A 163 -11.77 6.31 7.21
C HIS A 163 -11.44 5.95 8.67
N ALA A 164 -12.46 5.58 9.47
CA ALA A 164 -12.29 5.16 10.86
C ALA A 164 -11.57 3.80 10.98
N MET A 165 -11.81 2.85 10.07
CA MET A 165 -11.05 1.60 10.03
C MET A 165 -9.59 1.85 9.60
N ILE A 166 -9.36 2.74 8.64
CA ILE A 166 -8.00 3.14 8.24
C ILE A 166 -7.30 3.86 9.40
N GLU A 167 -7.93 4.82 10.07
CA GLU A 167 -7.37 5.50 11.25
C GLU A 167 -7.11 4.53 12.41
N LYS A 168 -8.01 3.57 12.65
CA LYS A 168 -7.83 2.55 13.68
C LYS A 168 -6.65 1.61 13.36
N ILE A 169 -6.50 1.17 12.11
CA ILE A 169 -5.35 0.36 11.68
C ILE A 169 -4.04 1.16 11.75
N LEU A 170 -4.07 2.46 11.40
CA LEU A 170 -2.91 3.36 11.51
C LEU A 170 -2.56 3.70 12.97
N SER A 171 -3.53 3.62 13.89
CA SER A 171 -3.38 3.89 15.32
C SER A 171 -2.97 2.65 16.13
N GLU A 172 -3.40 1.45 15.75
CA GLU A 172 -3.25 0.24 16.57
C GLU A 172 -1.97 -0.57 16.28
N GLU A 173 -1.18 -0.21 15.25
CA GLU A 173 0.00 -0.99 14.87
C GLU A 173 1.30 -0.16 14.96
N PRO A 174 2.00 -0.16 16.12
CA PRO A 174 3.19 0.66 16.38
C PRO A 174 4.33 0.46 15.37
N ARG A 175 4.34 -0.68 14.67
CA ARG A 175 5.38 -1.06 13.71
C ARG A 175 5.33 -0.26 12.41
N TRP A 176 4.21 0.43 12.12
CA TRP A 176 4.07 1.27 10.91
C TRP A 176 4.81 2.60 11.02
N GLN A 177 5.15 3.03 12.23
CA GLN A 177 5.97 4.23 12.48
C GLN A 177 7.47 3.91 12.46
N ASP A 178 7.83 2.64 12.48
CA ASP A 178 9.21 2.18 12.63
C ASP A 178 9.94 2.15 11.27
N THR A 179 10.82 3.14 11.07
CA THR A 179 11.66 3.28 9.87
C THR A 179 12.85 2.34 9.82
N THR A 180 13.05 1.49 10.82
CA THR A 180 14.22 0.60 10.91
C THR A 180 14.32 -0.35 9.72
N TYR A 181 13.21 -0.65 9.04
CA TYR A 181 13.18 -1.53 7.87
C TYR A 181 13.28 -0.80 6.51
N VAL A 182 13.29 0.54 6.47
CA VAL A 182 13.42 1.30 5.20
C VAL A 182 14.89 1.63 4.89
N LEU A 183 15.76 1.57 5.90
CA LEU A 183 17.18 1.86 5.81
C LEU A 183 18.01 0.71 6.41
N GLY A 184 17.65 -0.55 6.09
CA GLY A 184 18.54 -1.69 6.38
C GLY A 184 19.88 -1.46 5.69
N ASN A 185 20.94 -1.34 6.49
CA ASN A 185 22.34 -1.14 6.09
C ASN A 185 22.74 -1.95 4.85
#